data_AF-A0A7C5L515-F1
#
_entry.id   AF-A0A7C5L515-F1
#
_cell.length_a   1.000
_cell.length_b   1.000
_cell.length_c   1.000
_cell.angle_alpha   90.00
_cell.angle_beta   90.00
_cell.angle_gamma   90.00
#
_symmetry.space_group_name_H-M   'P 1'
#
loop_
_entity.id
_entity.type
_entity.pdbx_description
1 polymer ?
#
loop_
_entity_poly.entity_id
_entity_poly.type
_entity_poly.pdbx_seq_one_letter_code
_entity_poly.pdbx_strand_id
1 'polypeptide(L)'
;MKITSVKLLPIFSLVFLLLLGMSSTGCKKEGCTNPQSDNYNPDAKADDGSCTPWRNKFLGTYTISGSCITELSLPADNLTITPSTSDEQKIIFEILDWTWTGKVTEQFKVEIPEQTYEPNPDNKVKGSGTIDDKGILTLNLELGTDPFFLSCTYECEPL
;
A
#
# COMPACT_ATOMS: atom_id res chain seq x y z
N MET A 1 -64.57 -3.89 -53.21
CA MET A 1 -63.37 -3.09 -52.87
C MET A 1 -63.31 -2.97 -51.34
N LYS A 2 -62.44 -3.73 -50.67
CA LYS A 2 -62.31 -3.76 -49.19
C LYS A 2 -61.30 -2.68 -48.78
N ILE A 3 -61.77 -1.64 -48.11
CA ILE A 3 -60.90 -0.63 -47.49
C ILE A 3 -60.59 -1.13 -46.08
N THR A 4 -59.37 -1.63 -45.86
CA THR A 4 -58.87 -2.00 -44.54
C THR A 4 -58.45 -0.74 -43.78
N SER A 5 -59.03 -0.55 -42.60
CA SER A 5 -58.77 0.57 -41.69
C SER A 5 -57.35 0.53 -41.11
N VAL A 6 -56.55 1.54 -41.40
CA VAL A 6 -55.23 1.75 -40.80
C VAL A 6 -55.44 2.24 -39.37
N LYS A 7 -55.18 1.40 -38.36
CA LYS A 7 -55.17 1.81 -36.95
C LYS A 7 -53.92 2.66 -36.69
N LEU A 8 -54.08 3.97 -36.57
CA LEU A 8 -53.06 4.86 -36.01
C LEU A 8 -52.76 4.39 -34.58
N LEU A 9 -51.56 3.85 -34.34
CA LEU A 9 -51.07 3.63 -32.98
C LEU A 9 -50.99 5.00 -32.26
N PRO A 10 -51.39 5.10 -30.98
CA PRO A 10 -51.35 6.37 -30.27
C PRO A 10 -49.88 6.77 -30.04
N ILE A 11 -49.43 7.76 -30.81
CA ILE A 11 -48.08 8.37 -30.75
C ILE A 11 -47.73 8.76 -29.30
N PHE A 12 -48.73 9.09 -28.48
CA PHE A 12 -48.61 9.42 -27.07
C PHE A 12 -47.94 8.31 -26.22
N SER A 13 -48.16 7.03 -26.57
CA SER A 13 -47.54 5.90 -25.87
C SER A 13 -46.07 5.69 -26.25
N LEU A 14 -45.66 6.15 -27.45
CA LEU A 14 -44.27 6.07 -27.91
C LEU A 14 -43.41 7.17 -27.28
N VAL A 15 -43.99 8.37 -27.07
CA VAL A 15 -43.32 9.51 -26.43
C VAL A 15 -43.04 9.24 -24.95
N PHE A 16 -43.94 8.53 -24.25
CA PHE A 16 -43.74 8.15 -22.84
C PHE A 16 -42.61 7.12 -22.66
N LEU A 17 -42.43 6.21 -23.61
CA LEU A 17 -41.30 5.26 -23.66
C LEU A 17 -39.96 5.95 -23.98
N LEU A 18 -39.98 7.03 -24.78
CA LEU A 18 -38.79 7.85 -25.08
C LEU A 18 -38.33 8.72 -23.90
N LEU A 19 -39.26 9.14 -23.01
CA LEU A 19 -38.95 9.96 -21.83
C LEU A 19 -38.41 9.16 -20.64
N LEU A 20 -38.66 7.85 -20.57
CA LEU A 20 -38.16 6.98 -19.49
C LEU A 20 -36.70 6.53 -19.69
N GLY A 21 -36.08 6.81 -20.84
CA GLY A 21 -34.74 6.34 -21.20
C GLY A 21 -33.58 7.30 -20.84
N MET A 22 -33.87 8.50 -20.33
CA MET A 22 -32.83 9.46 -19.94
C MET A 22 -32.38 9.21 -18.50
N SER A 23 -31.77 8.04 -18.25
CA SER A 23 -30.97 7.86 -17.04
C SER A 23 -29.71 8.69 -17.21
N SER A 24 -29.67 9.88 -16.59
CA SER A 24 -28.46 10.67 -16.46
C SER A 24 -27.47 9.90 -15.58
N THR A 25 -26.68 9.03 -16.20
CA THR A 25 -25.37 8.64 -15.67
C THR A 25 -24.52 9.91 -15.68
N GLY A 26 -24.72 10.75 -14.67
CA GLY A 26 -23.85 11.88 -14.41
C GLY A 26 -22.42 11.34 -14.34
N CYS A 27 -21.53 11.88 -15.16
CA CYS A 27 -20.12 11.50 -15.19
C CYS A 27 -19.57 11.58 -13.76
N LYS A 28 -19.42 10.43 -13.10
CA LYS A 28 -18.82 10.35 -11.79
C LYS A 28 -17.35 10.71 -12.02
N LYS A 29 -16.82 11.66 -11.27
CA LYS A 29 -15.39 11.97 -11.34
C LYS A 29 -14.67 10.78 -10.73
N GLU A 30 -14.03 9.96 -11.55
CA GLU A 30 -13.31 8.77 -11.14
C GLU A 30 -11.84 9.10 -10.87
N GLY A 31 -11.20 8.34 -9.99
CA GLY A 31 -9.81 8.50 -9.59
C GLY A 31 -9.55 7.84 -8.23
N CYS A 32 -8.29 7.71 -7.83
CA CYS A 32 -7.97 7.13 -6.52
C CYS A 32 -8.62 7.93 -5.37
N THR A 33 -9.47 7.27 -4.60
CA THR A 33 -10.14 7.88 -3.43
C THR A 33 -9.42 7.60 -2.11
N ASN A 34 -8.34 6.82 -2.13
CA ASN A 34 -7.58 6.51 -0.92
C ASN A 34 -6.58 7.64 -0.59
N PRO A 35 -6.71 8.34 0.55
CA PRO A 35 -5.78 9.41 0.93
C PRO A 35 -4.37 8.91 1.25
N GLN A 36 -4.18 7.61 1.50
CA GLN A 36 -2.87 6.98 1.74
C GLN A 36 -2.25 6.45 0.43
N SER A 37 -2.42 7.19 -0.66
CA SER A 37 -1.87 6.85 -1.98
C SER A 37 -1.21 8.05 -2.63
N ASP A 38 -0.15 7.82 -3.41
CA ASP A 38 0.61 8.87 -4.09
C ASP A 38 -0.21 9.63 -5.14
N ASN A 39 -1.22 8.98 -5.70
CA ASN A 39 -2.10 9.50 -6.74
C ASN A 39 -3.52 9.81 -6.24
N TYR A 40 -3.68 10.07 -4.93
CA TYR A 40 -4.96 10.46 -4.35
C TYR A 40 -5.56 11.67 -5.06
N ASN A 41 -6.82 11.55 -5.48
CA ASN A 41 -7.57 12.63 -6.11
C ASN A 41 -8.71 13.08 -5.18
N PRO A 42 -8.59 14.23 -4.49
CA PRO A 42 -9.61 14.69 -3.55
C PRO A 42 -10.95 15.00 -4.21
N ASP A 43 -10.96 15.21 -5.52
CA ASP A 43 -12.20 15.47 -6.27
C ASP A 43 -12.86 14.19 -6.81
N ALA A 44 -12.18 13.03 -6.70
CA ALA A 44 -12.76 11.75 -7.12
C ALA A 44 -13.92 11.37 -6.20
N LYS A 45 -15.04 10.99 -6.83
CA LYS A 45 -16.28 10.54 -6.17
C LYS A 45 -16.45 9.02 -6.25
N ALA A 46 -15.62 8.34 -7.04
CA ALA A 46 -15.55 6.90 -7.15
C ALA A 46 -14.10 6.49 -7.36
N ASP A 47 -13.69 5.44 -6.66
CA ASP A 47 -12.42 4.78 -6.91
C ASP A 47 -12.41 4.12 -8.28
N ASP A 48 -11.35 4.33 -9.04
CA ASP A 48 -11.10 3.67 -10.32
C ASP A 48 -10.15 2.48 -10.20
N GLY A 49 -9.68 2.16 -8.98
CA GLY A 49 -8.73 1.09 -8.72
C GLY A 49 -7.30 1.44 -9.13
N SER A 50 -7.00 2.71 -9.44
CA SER A 50 -5.66 3.16 -9.81
C SER A 50 -4.74 3.50 -8.62
N CYS A 51 -5.24 3.41 -7.38
CA CYS A 51 -4.51 3.81 -6.18
C CYS A 51 -3.11 3.18 -6.11
N THR A 52 -2.11 4.02 -5.85
CA THR A 52 -0.70 3.66 -5.63
C THR A 52 -0.36 3.91 -4.17
N PRO A 53 -0.42 2.88 -3.31
CA PRO A 53 -0.23 3.04 -1.87
C PRO A 53 1.17 3.53 -1.53
N TRP A 54 1.28 4.36 -0.48
CA TRP A 54 2.57 4.87 -0.01
C TRP A 54 3.60 3.77 0.27
N ARG A 55 3.15 2.60 0.74
CA ARG A 55 4.04 1.45 0.95
C ARG A 55 4.88 1.07 -0.26
N ASN A 56 4.41 1.35 -1.48
CA ASN A 56 5.09 0.96 -2.71
C ASN A 56 6.49 1.59 -2.83
N LYS A 57 6.74 2.71 -2.15
CA LYS A 57 8.08 3.33 -2.11
C LYS A 57 9.13 2.48 -1.41
N PHE A 58 8.71 1.62 -0.48
CA PHE A 58 9.60 0.77 0.31
C PHE A 58 9.82 -0.62 -0.30
N LEU A 59 9.07 -0.99 -1.35
CA LEU A 59 9.14 -2.34 -1.90
C LEU A 59 10.38 -2.50 -2.77
N GLY A 60 11.10 -3.59 -2.57
CA GLY A 60 12.32 -3.88 -3.31
C GLY A 60 13.31 -4.72 -2.52
N THR A 61 14.50 -4.88 -3.08
CA THR A 61 15.64 -5.47 -2.39
C THR A 61 16.72 -4.41 -2.24
N TYR A 62 17.37 -4.40 -1.08
CA TYR A 62 18.34 -3.39 -0.69
C TYR A 62 19.62 -4.07 -0.22
N THR A 63 20.77 -3.53 -0.60
CA THR A 63 22.05 -3.82 0.06
C THR A 63 22.12 -3.06 1.37
N ILE A 64 22.42 -3.77 2.44
CA ILE A 64 22.50 -3.23 3.79
C ILE A 64 23.94 -2.75 4.02
N SER A 65 24.07 -1.49 4.39
CA SER A 65 25.27 -0.91 4.95
C SER A 65 24.94 -0.33 6.34
N GLY A 66 25.94 -0.14 7.20
CA GLY A 66 25.73 0.42 8.54
C GLY A 66 26.14 -0.51 9.68
N SER A 67 25.94 -0.03 10.91
CA SER A 67 26.59 -0.58 12.10
C SER A 67 25.56 -0.79 13.22
N CYS A 68 25.39 -2.05 13.64
CA CYS A 68 25.23 -2.33 15.06
C CYS A 68 26.61 -2.25 15.73
N ILE A 69 26.66 -2.14 17.06
CA ILE A 69 27.89 -2.54 17.77
C ILE A 69 28.20 -4.01 17.43
N THR A 70 29.49 -4.29 17.28
CA THR A 70 30.16 -5.25 16.38
C THR A 70 29.82 -6.75 16.51
N GLU A 71 28.82 -7.16 17.29
CA GLU A 71 28.52 -8.58 17.54
C GLU A 71 27.09 -9.01 17.16
N LEU A 72 26.22 -8.08 16.75
CA LEU A 72 24.86 -8.37 16.30
C LEU A 72 24.54 -7.64 14.99
N SER A 73 25.36 -7.85 13.95
CA SER A 73 25.01 -7.41 12.60
C SER A 73 23.86 -8.26 12.04
N LEU A 74 23.10 -7.71 11.09
CA LEU A 74 22.09 -8.49 10.36
C LEU A 74 22.75 -9.72 9.73
N PRO A 75 22.04 -10.86 9.66
CA PRO A 75 22.63 -12.13 9.23
C PRO A 75 22.96 -12.18 7.73
N ALA A 76 22.60 -11.14 6.96
CA ALA A 76 22.78 -11.06 5.53
C ALA A 76 23.10 -9.63 5.06
N ASP A 77 23.65 -9.55 3.86
CA ASP A 77 23.97 -8.28 3.19
C ASP A 77 22.76 -7.67 2.48
N ASN A 78 21.68 -8.42 2.30
CA ASN A 78 20.50 -7.98 1.56
C ASN A 78 19.23 -8.06 2.40
N LEU A 79 18.43 -7.01 2.31
CA LEU A 79 17.08 -6.91 2.87
C LEU A 79 16.08 -6.92 1.71
N THR A 80 15.05 -7.77 1.78
CA THR A 80 13.90 -7.70 0.88
C THR A 80 12.69 -7.17 1.61
N ILE A 81 11.95 -6.26 0.98
CA ILE A 81 10.70 -5.72 1.49
C ILE A 81 9.56 -6.06 0.53
N THR A 82 8.55 -6.76 1.03
CA THR A 82 7.39 -7.21 0.26
C THR A 82 6.08 -6.64 0.81
N PRO A 83 5.02 -6.53 -0.01
CA PRO A 83 3.72 -6.07 0.48
C PRO A 83 3.05 -7.13 1.35
N SER A 84 2.42 -6.72 2.45
CA SER A 84 1.54 -7.58 3.22
C SER A 84 0.13 -7.60 2.62
N THR A 85 -0.53 -8.76 2.65
CA THR A 85 -1.94 -8.89 2.22
C THR A 85 -2.93 -8.47 3.32
N SER A 86 -2.47 -8.23 4.55
CA SER A 86 -3.38 -7.91 5.68
C SER A 86 -3.76 -6.44 5.77
N ASP A 87 -2.95 -5.52 5.24
CA ASP A 87 -3.18 -4.07 5.30
C ASP A 87 -2.40 -3.41 4.14
N GLU A 88 -3.03 -2.49 3.43
CA GLU A 88 -2.49 -1.83 2.23
C GLU A 88 -1.29 -0.91 2.51
N GLN A 89 -1.02 -0.58 3.77
CA GLN A 89 0.19 0.15 4.18
C GLN A 89 1.19 -0.74 4.92
N LYS A 90 0.90 -2.03 5.10
CA LYS A 90 1.79 -2.94 5.81
C LYS A 90 2.76 -3.61 4.85
N ILE A 91 4.01 -3.68 5.28
CA ILE A 91 5.13 -4.32 4.58
C ILE A 91 5.76 -5.39 5.45
N ILE A 92 6.42 -6.34 4.80
CA ILE A 92 7.15 -7.44 5.42
C ILE A 92 8.62 -7.24 5.08
N PHE A 93 9.48 -7.28 6.09
CA PHE A 93 10.92 -7.23 5.97
C PHE A 93 11.45 -8.67 6.09
N GLU A 94 12.31 -9.07 5.15
CA GLU A 94 12.87 -10.41 5.06
C GLU A 94 14.40 -10.31 4.89
N ILE A 95 15.13 -10.95 5.81
CA ILE A 95 16.59 -11.07 5.77
C ILE A 95 16.95 -12.53 6.08
N LEU A 96 17.36 -13.29 5.05
CA LEU A 96 17.52 -14.75 5.16
C LEU A 96 16.27 -15.38 5.79
N ASP A 97 16.39 -15.95 6.99
CA ASP A 97 15.31 -16.61 7.72
C ASP A 97 14.58 -15.66 8.71
N TRP A 98 14.94 -14.39 8.74
CA TRP A 98 14.37 -13.40 9.67
C TRP A 98 13.27 -12.62 8.99
N THR A 99 12.09 -12.63 9.62
CA THR A 99 10.90 -11.96 9.08
C THR A 99 10.20 -11.13 10.15
N TRP A 100 9.94 -9.86 9.85
CA TRP A 100 9.12 -8.98 10.68
C TRP A 100 8.30 -8.01 9.84
N THR A 101 7.38 -7.26 10.45
CA THR A 101 6.47 -6.38 9.72
C THR A 101 6.54 -4.94 10.19
N GLY A 102 6.25 -4.01 9.30
CA GLY A 102 6.06 -2.59 9.62
C GLY A 102 4.87 -2.02 8.89
N LYS A 103 4.41 -0.85 9.33
CA LYS A 103 3.32 -0.10 8.71
C LYS A 103 3.82 1.27 8.28
N VAL A 104 3.57 1.61 7.02
CA VAL A 104 3.84 2.94 6.49
C VAL A 104 2.79 3.90 7.03
N THR A 105 3.21 4.84 7.87
CA THR A 105 2.32 5.79 8.55
C THR A 105 2.22 7.11 7.81
N GLU A 106 3.26 7.45 7.05
CA GLU A 106 3.34 8.60 6.16
C GLU A 106 4.08 8.19 4.89
N GLN A 107 3.97 8.95 3.80
CA GLN A 107 4.54 8.63 2.49
C GLN A 107 6.00 8.13 2.50
N PHE A 108 6.81 8.60 3.45
CA PHE A 108 8.24 8.30 3.54
C PHE A 108 8.67 7.72 4.89
N LYS A 109 7.72 7.28 5.73
CA LYS A 109 8.02 6.75 7.07
C LYS A 109 7.35 5.40 7.30
N VAL A 110 8.11 4.47 7.86
CA VAL A 110 7.61 3.19 8.36
C VAL A 110 7.80 3.08 9.87
N GLU A 111 6.77 2.61 10.57
CA GLU A 111 6.83 2.24 11.98
C GLU A 111 6.85 0.72 12.11
N ILE A 112 7.73 0.20 12.96
CA ILE A 112 7.89 -1.21 13.25
C ILE A 112 7.49 -1.41 14.72
N PRO A 113 6.27 -1.90 15.00
CA PRO A 113 5.85 -2.16 16.37
C PRO A 113 6.69 -3.30 16.97
N GLU A 114 6.75 -3.34 18.30
CA GLU A 114 7.37 -4.46 19.00
C GLU A 114 6.67 -5.77 18.65
N GLN A 115 7.45 -6.70 18.11
CA GLN A 115 7.00 -8.04 17.74
C GLN A 115 8.14 -9.03 17.88
N THR A 116 7.78 -10.29 18.03
CA THR A 116 8.73 -11.40 17.90
C THR A 116 9.01 -11.65 16.42
N TYR A 117 10.22 -12.06 16.08
CA TYR A 117 10.57 -12.42 14.70
C TYR A 117 11.11 -13.85 14.63
N GLU A 118 10.82 -14.56 13.53
CA GLU A 118 11.39 -15.87 13.28
C GLU A 118 12.91 -15.78 13.04
N PRO A 119 13.72 -16.80 13.37
CA PRO A 119 13.34 -18.13 13.87
C PRO A 119 13.28 -18.25 15.40
N ASN A 120 13.57 -17.20 16.17
CA ASN A 120 13.63 -17.27 17.63
C ASN A 120 12.48 -16.49 18.29
N PRO A 121 11.51 -17.16 18.95
CA PRO A 121 10.35 -16.49 19.56
C PRO A 121 10.70 -15.58 20.75
N ASP A 122 11.88 -15.74 21.36
CA ASP A 122 12.32 -14.85 22.45
C ASP A 122 12.87 -13.53 21.92
N ASN A 123 13.31 -13.51 20.66
CA ASN A 123 13.87 -12.33 20.04
C ASN A 123 12.76 -11.38 19.60
N LYS A 124 12.92 -10.11 19.97
CA LYS A 124 12.03 -9.00 19.65
C LYS A 124 12.71 -7.98 18.76
N VAL A 125 11.93 -7.39 17.88
CA VAL A 125 12.29 -6.25 17.04
C VAL A 125 11.24 -5.17 17.18
N LYS A 126 11.68 -3.92 17.23
CA LYS A 126 10.86 -2.72 17.05
C LYS A 126 11.71 -1.64 16.40
N GLY A 127 11.10 -0.55 15.95
CA GLY A 127 11.86 0.56 15.39
C GLY A 127 11.08 1.38 14.39
N SER A 128 11.82 2.01 13.49
CA SER A 128 11.27 2.85 12.44
C SER A 128 12.21 2.92 11.25
N GLY A 129 11.72 3.47 10.15
CA GLY A 129 12.55 3.76 9.00
C GLY A 129 12.04 4.93 8.18
N THR A 130 12.94 5.49 7.39
CA THR A 130 12.63 6.56 6.44
C THR A 130 13.26 6.25 5.09
N ILE A 131 12.56 6.54 4.00
CA ILE A 131 13.12 6.43 2.65
C ILE A 131 13.24 7.82 2.03
N ASP A 132 14.39 8.12 1.44
CA ASP A 132 14.62 9.39 0.76
C ASP A 132 14.16 9.36 -0.72
N ASP A 133 14.28 10.51 -1.41
CA ASP A 133 13.90 10.64 -2.81
C ASP A 133 14.78 9.82 -3.77
N LYS A 134 15.93 9.32 -3.31
CA LYS A 134 16.84 8.45 -4.07
C LYS A 134 16.54 6.98 -3.83
N GLY A 135 15.59 6.65 -2.95
CA GLY A 135 15.25 5.29 -2.56
C GLY A 135 16.18 4.73 -1.48
N ILE A 136 17.07 5.52 -0.88
CA ILE A 136 17.92 5.07 0.21
C ILE A 136 17.06 4.96 1.47
N LEU A 137 16.98 3.75 2.02
CA LEU A 137 16.20 3.44 3.20
C LEU A 137 17.11 3.47 4.44
N THR A 138 16.82 4.36 5.38
CA THR A 138 17.42 4.34 6.72
C THR A 138 16.51 3.59 7.69
N LEU A 139 17.00 2.52 8.32
CA LEU A 139 16.29 1.79 9.38
C LEU A 139 16.94 2.05 10.74
N ASN A 140 16.13 2.38 11.73
CA ASN A 140 16.53 2.47 13.14
C ASN A 140 15.81 1.37 13.90
N LEU A 141 16.51 0.27 14.19
CA LEU A 141 15.96 -0.93 14.82
C LEU A 141 16.45 -1.07 16.25
N GLU A 142 15.57 -1.54 17.14
CA GLU A 142 15.90 -2.07 18.45
C GLU A 142 15.71 -3.58 18.43
N LEU A 143 16.81 -4.32 18.58
CA LEU A 143 16.85 -5.79 18.54
C LEU A 143 17.25 -6.32 19.93
N GLY A 144 16.58 -7.36 20.42
CA GLY A 144 16.98 -7.98 21.67
C GLY A 144 15.91 -8.88 22.28
N THR A 145 15.97 -9.08 23.59
CA THR A 145 15.00 -9.85 24.37
C THR A 145 14.52 -8.98 25.53
N ASP A 146 13.28 -9.10 25.97
CA ASP A 146 12.78 -8.26 27.07
C ASP A 146 13.57 -8.51 28.38
N PRO A 147 14.16 -7.49 29.05
CA PRO A 147 14.10 -6.04 28.80
C PRO A 147 15.34 -5.43 28.09
N PHE A 148 16.26 -6.25 27.59
CA PHE A 148 17.51 -5.85 26.96
C PHE A 148 17.36 -5.65 25.45
N PHE A 149 17.41 -4.40 25.00
CA PHE A 149 17.40 -4.02 23.59
C PHE A 149 18.69 -3.31 23.19
N LEU A 150 19.14 -3.57 21.97
CA LEU A 150 20.23 -2.87 21.31
C LEU A 150 19.69 -2.03 20.16
N SER A 151 20.03 -0.75 20.15
CA SER A 151 19.71 0.16 19.05
C SER A 151 20.73 0.06 17.93
N CYS A 152 20.26 -0.05 16.69
CA CYS A 152 21.08 -0.14 15.49
C CYS A 152 20.51 0.75 14.39
N THR A 153 21.40 1.32 13.58
CA THR A 153 21.04 2.13 12.41
C THR A 153 21.66 1.50 11.17
N TYR A 154 20.82 1.25 10.18
CA TYR A 154 21.19 0.68 8.89
C TYR A 154 20.82 1.64 7.77
N GLU A 155 21.68 1.73 6.79
CA GLU A 155 21.48 2.45 5.54
C GLU A 155 21.41 1.41 4.41
N CYS A 156 20.26 1.33 3.78
CA CYS A 156 19.90 0.29 2.82
C CYS A 156 19.79 0.92 1.44
N GLU A 157 20.74 0.63 0.56
CA GLU A 157 20.76 1.12 -0.82
C GLU A 157 20.00 0.16 -1.73
N PRO A 158 19.13 0.64 -2.65
CA PRO A 158 18.45 -0.23 -3.61
C PRO A 158 19.44 -1.04 -4.47
N LEU A 159 19.16 -2.32 -4.69
CA LEU A 159 19.90 -3.19 -5.61
C LEU A 159 19.60 -2.93 -7.09
#